data_AF-A0A265QAW7-F1
#
_entry.id   AF-A0A265QAW7-F1
#
_cell.length_a   1.000
_cell.length_b   1.000
_cell.length_c   1.000
_cell.angle_alpha   90.00
_cell.angle_beta   90.00
_cell.angle_gamma   90.00
#
_symmetry.space_group_name_H-M   'P 1'
#
loop_
_entity.id
_entity.type
_entity.pdbx_description
1 polymer ?
#
loop_
_entity_poly.entity_id
_entity_poly.type
_entity_poly.pdbx_seq_one_letter_code
_entity_poly.pdbx_strand_id
1 'polypeptide(L)'
;MKNPKASDQAQNRDLSNASNMDSSMENPKAIAEILNQAKKIEENNFSNMEHFTSISMLLNANDLGRTKDRELSKKFDKLNKQMEDINKLTSDLLNDLSSRHN
;
A
#
# COMPACT_ATOMS: atom_id res chain seq x y z
N MET A 1 -25.89 38.77 -62.84
CA MET A 1 -26.83 37.74 -62.35
C MET A 1 -26.42 37.33 -60.94
N LYS A 2 -27.38 37.42 -59.98
CA LYS A 2 -27.46 36.79 -58.65
C LYS A 2 -26.41 37.14 -57.56
N ASN A 3 -26.84 37.97 -56.60
CA ASN A 3 -26.62 37.75 -55.15
C ASN A 3 -27.68 36.73 -54.64
N PRO A 4 -27.70 36.24 -53.37
CA PRO A 4 -26.70 36.18 -52.27
C PRO A 4 -26.66 34.75 -51.61
N LYS A 5 -25.87 34.55 -50.53
CA LYS A 5 -26.31 33.76 -49.34
C LYS A 5 -25.38 33.94 -48.13
N ALA A 6 -25.96 34.46 -47.06
CA ALA A 6 -25.51 34.37 -45.68
C ALA A 6 -25.90 33.01 -45.07
N SER A 7 -25.14 32.54 -44.06
CA SER A 7 -25.43 31.49 -43.05
C SER A 7 -24.06 30.97 -42.56
N ASP A 8 -23.67 30.93 -41.28
CA ASP A 8 -24.37 31.15 -40.01
C ASP A 8 -23.37 31.57 -38.92
N GLN A 9 -23.85 32.41 -38.00
CA GLN A 9 -23.29 32.57 -36.67
C GLN A 9 -23.72 31.38 -35.79
N ALA A 10 -22.77 30.76 -35.08
CA ALA A 10 -22.96 30.09 -33.80
C ALA A 10 -21.56 29.95 -33.15
N GLN A 11 -21.15 30.86 -32.27
CA GLN A 11 -21.38 30.78 -30.82
C GLN A 11 -21.28 29.36 -30.24
N ASN A 12 -20.11 29.01 -29.69
CA ASN A 12 -19.96 28.44 -28.34
C ASN A 12 -18.45 28.37 -28.04
N ARG A 13 -17.94 29.28 -27.20
CA ARG A 13 -17.84 29.13 -25.73
C ARG A 13 -16.96 27.95 -25.36
N ASP A 14 -15.73 28.31 -25.01
CA ASP A 14 -15.13 27.99 -23.72
C ASP A 14 -15.27 26.54 -23.24
N LEU A 15 -14.17 25.78 -23.36
CA LEU A 15 -13.85 24.73 -22.42
C LEU A 15 -12.35 24.78 -22.15
N SER A 16 -11.95 25.83 -21.43
CA SER A 16 -10.99 25.66 -20.35
C SER A 16 -11.45 24.48 -19.47
N ASN A 17 -11.01 23.27 -19.77
CA ASN A 17 -11.19 22.13 -18.88
C ASN A 17 -9.99 21.18 -18.91
N ALA A 18 -8.79 21.76 -18.99
CA ALA A 18 -7.59 21.14 -18.44
C ALA A 18 -7.42 21.50 -16.94
N SER A 19 -8.49 21.96 -16.29
CA SER A 19 -8.59 22.04 -14.83
C SER A 19 -8.91 20.66 -14.29
N ASN A 20 -8.02 20.18 -13.41
CA ASN A 20 -8.19 19.10 -12.46
C ASN A 20 -7.73 17.72 -12.96
N MET A 21 -6.41 17.60 -13.17
CA MET A 21 -5.70 16.47 -12.53
C MET A 21 -5.65 16.75 -11.03
N ASP A 22 -6.79 16.60 -10.36
CA ASP A 22 -6.83 16.42 -8.92
C ASP A 22 -6.67 14.92 -8.67
N SER A 23 -5.43 14.49 -8.44
CA SER A 23 -5.13 13.11 -8.04
C SER A 23 -5.15 12.96 -6.51
N SER A 24 -5.92 13.78 -5.79
CA SER A 24 -6.36 13.41 -4.45
C SER A 24 -7.44 12.34 -4.61
N MET A 25 -7.37 11.25 -3.83
CA MET A 25 -8.49 10.32 -3.76
C MET A 25 -9.72 11.11 -3.27
N GLU A 26 -10.66 11.38 -4.18
CA GLU A 26 -11.79 12.31 -4.01
C GLU A 26 -12.78 11.96 -2.87
N ASN A 27 -12.56 10.86 -2.15
CA ASN A 27 -13.46 10.37 -1.11
C ASN A 27 -12.75 10.23 0.24
N PRO A 28 -12.86 11.22 1.14
CA PRO A 28 -12.28 11.19 2.49
C PRO A 28 -12.71 9.97 3.32
N LYS A 29 -13.94 9.47 3.12
CA LYS A 29 -14.41 8.25 3.81
C LYS A 29 -13.68 7.02 3.33
N ALA A 30 -13.36 6.94 2.02
CA ALA A 30 -12.58 5.86 1.47
C ALA A 30 -11.14 5.88 2.01
N ILE A 31 -10.51 7.05 2.09
CA ILE A 31 -9.18 7.21 2.73
C ILE A 31 -9.19 6.75 4.17
N ALA A 32 -10.17 7.19 4.95
CA ALA A 32 -10.30 6.80 6.36
C ALA A 32 -10.45 5.28 6.52
N GLU A 33 -11.24 4.64 5.65
CA GLU A 33 -11.39 3.18 5.67
C GLU A 33 -10.10 2.47 5.23
N ILE A 34 -9.42 2.93 4.18
CA ILE A 34 -8.12 2.38 3.76
C ILE A 34 -7.09 2.48 4.90
N LEU A 35 -7.02 3.63 5.59
CA LEU A 35 -6.17 3.84 6.75
C LEU A 35 -6.51 2.86 7.89
N ASN A 36 -7.80 2.66 8.17
CA ASN A 36 -8.25 1.71 9.19
C ASN A 36 -7.83 0.26 8.86
N GLN A 37 -7.96 -0.14 7.59
CA GLN A 37 -7.53 -1.47 7.15
C GLN A 37 -6.00 -1.62 7.18
N ALA A 38 -5.24 -0.60 6.79
CA ALA A 38 -3.78 -0.61 6.86
C ALA A 38 -3.29 -0.74 8.32
N LYS A 39 -3.95 -0.12 9.29
CA LYS A 39 -3.65 -0.29 10.72
C LYS A 39 -3.86 -1.73 11.19
N LYS A 40 -4.94 -2.38 10.76
CA LYS A 40 -5.17 -3.81 11.08
C LYS A 40 -4.10 -4.71 10.46
N ILE A 41 -3.62 -4.38 9.26
CA ILE A 41 -2.49 -5.10 8.64
C ILE A 41 -1.23 -4.93 9.49
N GLU A 42 -0.93 -3.73 9.99
CA GLU A 42 0.20 -3.48 10.89
C GLU A 42 0.09 -4.27 12.20
N GLU A 43 -1.08 -4.29 12.84
CA GLU A 43 -1.33 -5.09 14.05
C GLU A 43 -1.08 -6.59 13.81
N ASN A 44 -1.56 -7.12 12.68
CA ASN A 44 -1.32 -8.51 12.29
C ASN A 44 0.16 -8.77 12.00
N ASN A 45 0.85 -7.83 11.36
CA ASN A 45 2.28 -7.94 11.10
C ASN A 45 3.08 -8.01 12.40
N PHE A 46 2.74 -7.18 13.39
CA PHE A 46 3.35 -7.21 14.71
C PHE A 46 3.17 -8.59 15.38
N SER A 47 1.95 -9.13 15.39
CA SER A 47 1.67 -10.47 15.93
C SER A 47 2.45 -11.57 15.18
N ASN A 48 2.54 -11.48 13.86
CA ASN A 48 3.35 -12.40 13.07
C ASN A 48 4.84 -12.35 13.48
N MET A 49 5.39 -11.16 13.73
CA MET A 49 6.78 -11.00 14.18
C MET A 49 7.04 -11.65 15.55
N GLU A 50 6.05 -11.68 16.46
CA GLU A 50 6.15 -12.41 17.72
C GLU A 50 6.22 -13.94 17.50
N HIS A 51 5.43 -14.45 16.55
CA HIS A 51 5.51 -15.85 16.13
C HIS A 51 6.86 -16.17 15.48
N PHE A 52 7.39 -15.30 14.62
CA PHE A 52 8.72 -15.46 14.04
C PHE A 52 9.82 -15.49 15.12
N THR A 53 9.73 -14.62 16.11
CA THR A 53 10.67 -14.61 17.24
C THR A 53 10.62 -15.93 18.01
N SER A 54 9.42 -16.40 18.33
CA SER A 54 9.21 -17.66 19.07
C SER A 54 9.76 -18.87 18.31
N ILE A 55 9.51 -18.97 17.00
CA ILE A 55 10.03 -20.06 16.16
C ILE A 55 11.56 -19.95 16.02
N SER A 56 12.11 -18.74 15.87
CA SER A 56 13.55 -18.52 15.85
C SER A 56 14.22 -19.04 17.11
N MET A 57 13.61 -18.83 18.28
CA MET A 57 14.11 -19.38 19.54
C MET A 57 14.09 -20.91 19.53
N LEU A 58 13.03 -21.55 19.03
CA LEU A 58 12.93 -23.01 18.94
C LEU A 58 13.95 -23.62 17.97
N LEU A 59 14.16 -23.00 16.80
CA LEU A 59 15.18 -23.43 15.84
C LEU A 59 16.61 -23.25 16.35
N ASN A 60 16.80 -22.37 17.33
CA ASN A 60 18.10 -22.09 17.94
C ASN A 60 18.30 -22.74 19.31
N ALA A 61 17.26 -23.35 19.90
CA ALA A 61 17.30 -23.97 21.21
C ALA A 61 18.20 -25.22 21.17
N ASN A 62 19.39 -25.06 21.75
CA ASN A 62 20.36 -26.08 22.18
C ASN A 62 20.24 -27.47 21.52
N ASP A 63 20.90 -27.62 20.36
CA ASP A 63 21.20 -28.91 19.77
C ASP A 63 22.24 -29.63 20.65
N LEU A 64 21.77 -30.43 21.60
CA LEU A 64 22.55 -31.44 22.33
C LEU A 64 22.96 -32.58 21.38
N GLY A 65 23.67 -32.26 20.28
CA GLY A 65 24.27 -33.22 19.36
C GLY A 65 23.45 -33.60 18.13
N ARG A 66 22.40 -32.85 17.76
CA ARG A 66 21.74 -33.00 16.44
C ARG A 66 22.13 -31.86 15.51
N THR A 67 22.13 -32.14 14.22
CA THR A 67 22.29 -31.11 13.19
C THR A 67 20.98 -30.36 13.05
N LYS A 68 20.94 -29.05 13.36
CA LYS A 68 19.88 -28.12 12.94
C LYS A 68 19.40 -28.51 11.55
N ASP A 69 18.08 -28.67 11.39
CA ASP A 69 17.49 -28.86 10.06
C ASP A 69 17.73 -27.58 9.24
N ARG A 70 18.85 -27.59 8.51
CA ARG A 70 19.35 -26.44 7.78
C ARG A 70 18.38 -26.01 6.69
N GLU A 71 17.62 -26.94 6.12
CA GLU A 71 16.64 -26.63 5.08
C GLU A 71 15.38 -26.00 5.68
N LEU A 72 14.95 -26.46 6.86
CA LEU A 72 13.88 -25.80 7.61
C LEU A 72 14.30 -24.39 8.03
N SER A 73 15.50 -24.21 8.60
CA SER A 73 16.01 -22.89 8.99
C SER A 73 16.06 -21.92 7.80
N LYS A 74 16.59 -22.36 6.65
CA LYS A 74 16.63 -21.51 5.45
C LYS A 74 15.24 -21.07 4.97
N LYS A 75 14.25 -21.98 4.98
CA LYS A 75 12.87 -21.65 4.60
C LYS A 75 12.27 -20.62 5.54
N PHE A 76 12.52 -20.81 6.84
CA PHE A 76 12.05 -19.91 7.86
C PHE A 76 12.71 -18.53 7.78
N ASP A 77 14.04 -18.45 7.63
CA ASP A 77 14.78 -17.20 7.48
C ASP A 77 14.29 -16.40 6.26
N LYS A 78 14.02 -17.10 5.14
CA LYS A 78 13.46 -16.47 3.94
C LYS A 78 12.09 -15.85 4.21
N LEU A 79 11.22 -16.56 4.93
CA LEU A 79 9.89 -16.09 5.25
C LEU A 79 9.93 -14.92 6.24
N ASN A 80 10.78 -14.99 7.28
CA ASN A 80 10.97 -13.91 8.25
C ASN A 80 11.42 -12.62 7.55
N LYS A 81 12.39 -12.70 6.64
CA LYS A 81 12.85 -11.54 5.87
C LYS A 81 11.73 -10.90 5.04
N GLN A 82 10.90 -11.71 4.39
CA GLN A 82 9.75 -11.18 3.63
C GLN A 82 8.72 -10.52 4.56
N MET A 83 8.54 -11.03 5.78
CA MET A 83 7.67 -10.41 6.78
C MET A 83 8.21 -9.06 7.26
N GLU A 84 9.53 -8.94 7.46
CA GLU A 84 10.18 -7.66 7.79
C GLU A 84 9.96 -6.61 6.68
N ASP A 85 10.11 -7.02 5.41
CA ASP A 85 9.85 -6.16 4.26
C ASP A 85 8.38 -5.72 4.20
N ILE A 86 7.43 -6.65 4.39
CA ILE A 86 5.99 -6.34 4.44
C ILE A 86 5.67 -5.37 5.57
N ASN A 87 6.27 -5.57 6.75
CA ASN A 87 6.05 -4.70 7.90
C ASN A 87 6.52 -3.26 7.58
N LYS A 88 7.73 -3.12 7.00
CA LYS A 88 8.25 -1.82 6.58
C LYS A 88 7.36 -1.14 5.54
N LEU A 89 6.95 -1.86 4.49
CA LEU A 89 6.08 -1.32 3.45
C LEU A 89 4.71 -0.90 4.01
N THR A 90 4.21 -1.61 5.02
CA THR A 90 2.96 -1.27 5.72
C THR A 90 3.12 0.04 6.50
N SER A 91 4.21 0.22 7.25
CA SER A 91 4.51 1.46 7.95
C SER A 91 4.71 2.64 6.99
N ASP A 92 5.39 2.44 5.87
CA ASP A 92 5.57 3.47 4.83
C ASP A 92 4.22 3.90 4.24
N LEU A 93 3.33 2.94 3.96
CA LEU A 93 1.96 3.22 3.50
C LEU A 93 1.15 4.01 4.55
N LEU A 94 1.24 3.64 5.82
CA LEU A 94 0.55 4.33 6.91
C LEU A 94 1.03 5.78 7.07
N ASN A 95 2.32 6.02 6.90
CA ASN A 95 2.90 7.36 6.93
C ASN A 95 2.36 8.23 5.77
N ASP A 96 2.33 7.69 4.54
CA ASP A 96 1.77 8.40 3.38
C ASP A 96 0.27 8.68 3.56
N LEU A 97 -0.53 7.69 3.95
CA LEU A 97 -1.97 7.85 4.18
C LEU A 97 -2.28 8.87 5.29
N SER A 98 -1.52 8.85 6.38
CA SER A 98 -1.68 9.80 7.47
C SER A 98 -1.36 11.23 7.04
N SER A 99 -0.37 11.42 6.17
CA SER A 99 -0.05 12.75 5.61
C SER A 99 -1.13 13.32 4.68
N ARG A 100 -1.96 12.46 4.07
CA ARG A 100 -3.07 12.85 3.19
C ARG A 100 -4.39 13.07 3.95
N HIS A 101 -4.49 12.60 5.18
CA HIS A 101 -5.67 12.72 6.04
C HIS A 101 -5.51 13.84 7.11
N ASN A 102 -4.30 14.40 7.26
CA ASN A 102 -3.98 15.46 8.23
C ASN A 102 -3.94 16.85 7.60
#